data_AF-A0A1H0L6G6-F1
#
_entry.id   AF-A0A1H0L6G6-F1
#
_cell.length_a   1.000
_cell.length_b   1.000
_cell.length_c   1.000
_cell.angle_alpha   90.00
_cell.angle_beta   90.00
_cell.angle_gamma   90.00
#
_symmetry.space_group_name_H-M   'P 1'
#
loop_
_entity.id
_entity.type
_entity.pdbx_description
1 polymer ?
#
loop_
_entity_poly.entity_id
_entity_poly.type
_entity_poly.pdbx_seq_one_letter_code
_entity_poly.pdbx_strand_id
1 'polypeptide(L)'
;MSDIQPTISGFISPYGDYNLRNTQALSGVSHIWQDFFARALAEQSGAVLPESLNFPPVDIESPVEPTVGSDLLAHIVSQRECDVKDNEIRPPEPLFLPIAEFEMDLADKPFPPFPAEEIVAQQKQQDFESGWVRPIVLTAGQPLPEAGPAPQPRPLHLPVAEFELDLLDKPFPPFSPEELVEQQKQLDFDNGWARPIILQNLRLAA
;
A
#
# COMPACT_ATOMS: atom_id res chain seq x y z
N MET A 1 -7.05 36.70 16.57
CA MET A 1 -8.28 36.92 17.35
C MET A 1 -9.19 35.76 17.05
N SER A 2 -9.41 34.88 18.02
CA SER A 2 -10.13 33.62 17.82
C SER A 2 -11.60 33.84 18.19
N ASP A 3 -12.44 34.11 17.21
CA ASP A 3 -13.89 34.24 17.39
C ASP A 3 -14.52 32.85 17.51
N ILE A 4 -14.31 32.20 18.66
CA ILE A 4 -15.08 31.02 19.03
C ILE A 4 -16.38 31.53 19.64
N GLN A 5 -17.46 31.50 18.86
CA GLN A 5 -18.79 31.85 19.34
C GLN A 5 -19.21 30.89 20.46
N PRO A 6 -19.65 31.39 21.64
CA PRO A 6 -20.13 30.52 22.70
C PRO A 6 -21.45 29.89 22.28
N THR A 7 -21.50 28.56 22.29
CA THR A 7 -22.75 27.80 22.12
C THR A 7 -23.67 28.11 23.29
N ILE A 8 -24.92 28.49 22.97
CA ILE A 8 -25.99 28.82 23.92
C ILE A 8 -26.07 27.74 25.01
N SER A 9 -25.87 28.13 26.28
CA SER A 9 -25.96 27.20 27.40
C SER A 9 -27.40 26.72 27.56
N GLY A 10 -27.66 25.47 27.17
CA GLY A 10 -28.97 24.83 27.32
C GLY A 10 -29.46 24.05 26.10
N PHE A 11 -28.80 24.18 24.94
CA PHE A 11 -29.13 23.35 23.77
C PHE A 11 -28.31 22.06 23.77
N ILE A 12 -28.92 20.94 24.17
CA ILE A 12 -28.35 19.60 24.01
C ILE A 12 -28.74 19.12 22.61
N SER A 13 -27.77 19.08 21.69
CA SER A 13 -27.96 18.48 20.36
C SER A 13 -28.38 17.01 20.51
N PRO A 14 -29.38 16.52 19.77
CA PRO A 14 -29.77 15.10 19.77
C PRO A 14 -28.64 14.19 19.25
N TYR A 15 -27.67 14.76 18.53
CA TYR A 15 -26.48 14.08 18.03
C TYR A 15 -25.24 14.36 18.88
N GLY A 16 -25.36 14.50 20.21
CA GLY A 16 -24.24 14.60 21.16
C GLY A 16 -23.09 15.54 20.73
N ASP A 17 -21.89 15.26 21.22
CA ASP A 17 -20.65 16.01 20.91
C ASP A 17 -20.14 15.77 19.47
N TYR A 18 -21.02 15.55 18.48
CA TYR A 18 -20.62 15.20 17.11
C TYR A 18 -19.67 16.24 16.51
N ASN A 19 -19.97 17.53 16.64
CA ASN A 19 -19.10 18.59 16.11
C ASN A 19 -17.72 18.62 16.79
N LEU A 20 -17.67 18.36 18.10
CA LEU A 20 -16.41 18.33 18.85
C LEU A 20 -15.59 17.09 18.47
N ARG A 21 -16.23 15.92 18.35
CA ARG A 21 -15.58 14.66 17.91
C ARG A 21 -15.15 14.73 16.45
N ASN A 22 -15.95 15.32 15.57
CA ASN A 22 -15.63 15.49 14.16
C ASN A 22 -14.43 16.43 13.98
N THR A 23 -14.41 17.54 14.72
CA THR A 23 -13.27 18.45 14.70
C THR A 23 -12.02 17.78 15.28
N GLN A 24 -12.12 17.04 16.39
CA GLN A 24 -10.98 16.30 16.96
C GLN A 24 -10.45 15.19 16.03
N ALA A 25 -11.34 14.47 15.35
CA ALA A 25 -10.97 13.35 14.49
C ALA A 25 -10.47 13.79 13.10
N LEU A 26 -11.11 14.80 12.49
CA LEU A 26 -10.86 15.18 11.09
C LEU A 26 -10.00 16.43 10.92
N SER A 27 -9.84 17.30 11.94
CA SER A 27 -9.04 18.52 11.76
C SER A 27 -7.56 18.23 11.48
N GLY A 28 -6.96 17.27 12.19
CA GLY A 28 -5.56 16.86 11.97
C GLY A 28 -5.35 16.22 10.59
N VAL A 29 -6.31 15.40 10.15
CA VAL A 29 -6.28 14.75 8.84
C VAL A 29 -6.47 15.78 7.72
N SER A 30 -7.39 16.73 7.89
CA SER A 30 -7.64 17.82 6.95
C SER A 30 -6.38 18.67 6.74
N HIS A 31 -5.64 19.00 7.80
CA HIS A 31 -4.41 19.79 7.67
C HIS A 31 -3.28 19.04 6.95
N ILE A 32 -3.10 17.73 7.23
CA ILE A 32 -2.09 16.93 6.53
C ILE A 32 -2.39 16.84 5.04
N TRP A 33 -3.66 16.64 4.67
CA TRP A 33 -4.05 16.61 3.26
C TRP A 33 -3.94 17.98 2.60
N GLN A 34 -4.32 19.05 3.29
CA GLN A 34 -4.17 20.42 2.78
C GLN A 34 -2.69 20.76 2.50
N ASP A 35 -1.79 20.44 3.43
CA ASP A 35 -0.35 20.66 3.26
C ASP A 35 0.23 19.79 2.13
N PHE A 36 -0.25 18.55 2.00
CA PHE A 36 0.13 17.67 0.90
C PHE A 36 -0.33 18.24 -0.46
N PHE A 37 -1.58 18.68 -0.57
CA PHE A 37 -2.10 19.28 -1.81
C PHE A 37 -1.42 20.61 -2.14
N ALA A 38 -1.15 21.45 -1.13
CA ALA A 38 -0.41 22.70 -1.33
C ALA A 38 1.02 22.43 -1.83
N ARG A 39 1.69 21.42 -1.26
CA ARG A 39 3.04 21.01 -1.68
C ARG A 39 3.05 20.38 -3.07
N ALA A 40 2.08 19.51 -3.37
CA ALA A 40 1.93 18.92 -4.69
C ALA A 40 1.67 19.99 -5.77
N LEU A 41 0.84 21.00 -5.49
CA LEU A 41 0.61 22.12 -6.40
C LEU A 41 1.85 23.00 -6.58
N ALA A 42 2.62 23.23 -5.51
CA ALA A 42 3.88 23.98 -5.60
C ALA A 42 4.98 23.22 -6.34
N GLU A 43 4.96 21.88 -6.30
CA GLU A 43 5.88 21.03 -7.04
C GLU A 43 5.49 20.94 -8.53
N GLN A 44 4.19 20.93 -8.81
CA GLN A 44 3.65 20.94 -10.17
C GLN A 44 3.83 22.30 -10.87
N SER A 45 3.89 23.40 -10.13
CA SER A 45 4.20 24.72 -10.71
C SER A 45 5.66 24.87 -11.15
N GLY A 46 6.56 23.97 -10.70
CA GLY A 46 7.94 23.87 -11.19
C GLY A 46 8.11 22.93 -12.39
N ALA A 47 7.16 22.02 -12.63
CA ALA A 47 7.14 21.17 -13.81
C ALA A 47 6.56 21.96 -15.00
N VAL A 48 7.29 21.98 -16.11
CA VAL A 48 7.01 22.69 -17.36
C VAL A 48 5.49 22.70 -17.63
N LEU A 49 4.87 23.86 -17.39
CA LEU A 49 3.52 24.11 -17.88
C LEU A 49 3.51 23.81 -19.38
N PRO A 50 2.44 23.18 -19.91
CA PRO A 50 2.36 22.94 -21.34
C PRO A 50 2.64 24.25 -22.07
N GLU A 51 3.42 24.19 -23.15
CA GLU A 51 3.96 25.37 -23.86
C GLU A 51 2.85 26.39 -24.22
N SER A 52 1.62 25.90 -24.38
CA SER A 52 0.38 26.68 -24.57
C SER A 52 -0.03 27.61 -23.41
N LEU A 53 0.59 27.47 -22.24
CA LEU A 53 0.34 28.29 -21.04
C LEU A 53 1.54 29.19 -20.69
N ASN A 54 2.58 29.22 -21.53
CA ASN A 54 3.75 30.06 -21.34
C ASN A 54 3.50 31.47 -21.91
N PHE A 55 2.77 32.29 -21.15
CA PHE A 55 2.54 33.69 -21.51
C PHE A 55 3.68 34.58 -20.97
N PRO A 56 4.21 35.53 -21.77
CA PRO A 56 5.23 36.44 -21.29
C PRO A 56 4.69 37.30 -20.13
N PRO A 57 5.53 37.63 -19.14
CA PRO A 57 5.11 38.47 -18.02
C PRO A 57 4.65 39.85 -18.52
N VAL A 58 3.52 40.32 -17.98
CA VAL A 58 2.92 41.61 -18.36
C VAL A 58 3.81 42.75 -17.86
N ASP A 59 4.20 43.64 -18.77
CA ASP A 59 4.88 44.88 -18.43
C ASP A 59 3.88 45.88 -17.82
N ILE A 60 4.07 46.21 -16.54
CA ILE A 60 3.16 47.04 -15.73
C ILE A 60 3.37 48.53 -16.04
N GLU A 61 4.52 48.91 -16.60
CA GLU A 61 4.86 50.31 -16.89
C GLU A 61 4.51 50.76 -18.32
N SER A 62 4.02 49.82 -19.14
CA SER A 62 3.59 50.09 -20.50
C SER A 62 2.33 50.99 -20.52
N PRO A 63 2.29 52.03 -21.39
CA PRO A 63 1.10 52.88 -21.58
C PRO A 63 -0.02 52.19 -22.39
N VAL A 64 0.18 50.94 -22.81
CA VAL A 64 -0.77 50.14 -23.60
C VAL A 64 -1.61 49.25 -22.69
N GLU A 65 -2.91 49.11 -23.00
CA GLU A 65 -3.83 48.28 -22.24
C GLU A 65 -3.41 46.79 -22.24
N PRO A 66 -3.42 46.11 -21.08
CA PRO A 66 -2.96 44.73 -20.97
C PRO A 66 -3.90 43.76 -21.71
N THR A 67 -3.40 43.14 -22.78
CA THR A 67 -4.18 42.25 -23.67
C THR A 67 -4.10 40.77 -23.30
N VAL A 68 -3.22 40.40 -22.35
CA VAL A 68 -2.97 38.98 -21.99
C VAL A 68 -4.23 38.26 -21.52
N GLY A 69 -5.14 38.97 -20.83
CA GLY A 69 -6.42 38.39 -20.41
C GLY A 69 -7.35 38.05 -21.59
N SER A 70 -7.42 38.91 -22.61
CA SER A 70 -8.22 38.63 -23.81
C SER A 70 -7.59 37.55 -24.68
N ASP A 71 -6.26 37.51 -24.76
CA ASP A 71 -5.53 36.48 -25.52
C ASP A 71 -5.70 35.09 -24.90
N LEU A 72 -5.66 35.01 -23.57
CA LEU A 72 -5.94 33.79 -22.82
C LEU A 72 -7.39 33.35 -23.04
N LEU A 73 -8.36 34.26 -22.95
CA LEU A 73 -9.76 33.93 -23.19
C LEU A 73 -9.99 33.45 -24.63
N ALA A 74 -9.36 34.07 -25.62
CA ALA A 74 -9.41 33.62 -27.01
C ALA A 74 -8.84 32.21 -27.16
N HIS A 75 -7.72 31.91 -26.49
CA HIS A 75 -7.13 30.59 -26.48
C HIS A 75 -8.05 29.54 -25.83
N ILE A 76 -8.68 29.83 -24.69
CA ILE A 76 -9.64 28.94 -24.05
C ILE A 76 -10.84 28.65 -24.97
N VAL A 77 -11.37 29.68 -25.62
CA VAL A 77 -12.49 29.50 -26.56
C VAL A 77 -12.07 28.61 -27.71
N SER A 78 -10.89 28.83 -28.30
CA SER A 78 -10.37 27.98 -29.37
C SER A 78 -10.20 26.51 -28.94
N GLN A 79 -9.77 26.25 -27.71
CA GLN A 79 -9.64 24.90 -27.17
C GLN A 79 -11.00 24.22 -26.96
N ARG A 80 -12.03 24.99 -26.60
CA ARG A 80 -13.40 24.48 -26.43
C ARG A 80 -14.09 24.18 -27.75
N GLU A 81 -13.69 24.87 -28.82
CA GLU A 81 -14.19 24.63 -30.18
C GLU A 81 -13.48 23.44 -30.85
N CYS A 82 -12.32 23.00 -30.36
CA CYS A 82 -11.67 21.79 -30.81
C CYS A 82 -12.52 20.55 -30.48
N ASP A 83 -12.83 19.76 -31.51
CA ASP A 83 -13.54 18.49 -31.38
C ASP A 83 -12.64 17.46 -30.68
N VAL A 84 -12.86 17.26 -29.38
CA VAL A 84 -12.12 16.27 -28.57
C VAL A 84 -12.68 14.89 -28.90
N LYS A 85 -11.96 14.13 -29.72
CA LYS A 85 -12.26 12.74 -30.02
C LYS A 85 -11.50 11.83 -29.07
N ASP A 86 -12.21 10.89 -28.45
CA ASP A 86 -11.59 9.79 -27.73
C ASP A 86 -10.85 8.90 -28.75
N ASN A 87 -9.54 9.11 -28.85
CA ASN A 87 -8.68 8.25 -29.63
C ASN A 87 -8.26 7.07 -28.75
N GLU A 88 -8.71 5.87 -29.11
CA GLU A 88 -8.19 4.63 -28.52
C GLU A 88 -6.71 4.50 -28.89
N ILE A 89 -5.82 4.86 -27.95
CA ILE A 89 -4.38 4.66 -28.09
C ILE A 89 -4.13 3.17 -27.95
N ARG A 90 -4.12 2.46 -29.07
CA ARG A 90 -3.66 1.07 -29.10
C ARG A 90 -2.15 1.08 -28.88
N PRO A 91 -1.62 0.38 -27.86
CA PRO A 91 -0.18 0.21 -27.73
C PRO A 91 0.36 -0.40 -29.04
N PRO A 92 1.55 0.02 -29.51
CA PRO A 92 2.12 -0.54 -30.71
C PRO A 92 2.14 -2.06 -30.59
N GLU A 93 1.72 -2.76 -31.65
CA GLU A 93 1.81 -4.21 -31.66
C GLU A 93 3.27 -4.58 -31.37
N PRO A 94 3.53 -5.39 -30.34
CA PRO A 94 4.87 -5.85 -30.08
C PRO A 94 5.35 -6.54 -31.36
N LEU A 95 6.41 -5.99 -31.95
CA LEU A 95 7.20 -6.64 -32.99
C LEU A 95 7.86 -7.87 -32.35
N PHE A 96 7.05 -8.90 -32.13
CA PHE A 96 7.56 -10.23 -31.89
C PHE A 96 8.19 -10.66 -33.20
N LEU A 97 9.53 -10.59 -33.24
CA LEU A 97 10.28 -11.48 -34.11
C LEU A 97 9.68 -12.88 -33.90
N PRO A 98 9.37 -13.63 -34.98
CA PRO A 98 8.83 -14.98 -34.86
C PRO A 98 9.76 -15.73 -33.92
N ILE A 99 9.22 -16.08 -32.74
CA ILE A 99 9.85 -16.72 -31.59
C ILE A 99 11.36 -16.83 -31.83
N ALA A 100 12.11 -15.80 -31.41
CA ALA A 100 13.57 -15.94 -31.41
C ALA A 100 13.85 -17.25 -30.68
N GLU A 101 14.30 -18.25 -31.42
CA GLU A 101 14.80 -19.51 -30.89
C GLU A 101 15.99 -19.10 -30.03
N PHE A 102 15.71 -18.79 -28.77
CA PHE A 102 16.72 -18.48 -27.80
C PHE A 102 17.54 -19.76 -27.69
N GLU A 103 18.77 -19.73 -28.21
CA GLU A 103 19.75 -20.79 -28.01
C GLU A 103 20.03 -20.89 -26.51
N MET A 104 19.28 -21.73 -25.80
CA MET A 104 19.50 -22.04 -24.38
C MET A 104 20.87 -22.67 -24.14
N ASP A 105 21.52 -23.17 -25.20
CA ASP A 105 22.90 -23.62 -25.17
C ASP A 105 23.92 -22.46 -25.05
N LEU A 106 23.52 -21.23 -25.40
CA LEU A 106 24.31 -20.01 -25.26
C LEU A 106 24.06 -19.28 -23.93
N ALA A 107 23.01 -19.68 -23.19
CA ALA A 107 22.73 -19.13 -21.87
C ALA A 107 23.77 -19.65 -20.86
N ASP A 108 24.16 -18.79 -19.92
CA ASP A 108 25.07 -19.19 -18.86
C ASP A 108 24.48 -20.39 -18.09
N LYS A 109 25.29 -21.45 -17.96
CA LYS A 109 24.87 -22.66 -17.26
C LYS A 109 24.44 -22.31 -15.83
N PRO A 110 23.33 -22.88 -15.32
CA PRO A 110 22.88 -22.60 -13.98
C PRO A 110 23.98 -22.90 -12.97
N PHE A 111 24.09 -22.05 -11.96
CA PHE A 111 25.09 -22.22 -10.90
C PHE A 111 24.90 -23.60 -10.23
N PRO A 112 25.99 -24.35 -9.96
CA PRO A 112 25.87 -25.65 -9.31
C PRO A 112 25.21 -25.51 -7.93
N PRO A 113 24.45 -26.51 -7.46
CA PRO A 113 23.86 -26.47 -6.13
C PRO A 113 24.94 -26.32 -5.06
N PHE A 114 24.62 -25.63 -3.96
CA PHE A 114 25.53 -25.48 -2.83
C PHE A 114 25.99 -26.85 -2.30
N PRO A 115 27.27 -26.99 -1.91
CA PRO A 115 27.76 -28.21 -1.31
C PRO A 115 27.03 -28.47 0.02
N ALA A 116 26.79 -29.75 0.33
CA ALA A 116 26.02 -30.15 1.52
C ALA A 116 26.59 -29.58 2.82
N GLU A 117 27.91 -29.37 2.90
CA GLU A 117 28.58 -28.80 4.06
C GLU A 117 28.19 -27.33 4.31
N GLU A 118 28.04 -26.53 3.25
CA GLU A 118 27.63 -25.12 3.35
C GLU A 118 26.15 -25.00 3.76
N ILE A 119 25.31 -25.91 3.27
CA ILE A 119 23.89 -25.97 3.66
C ILE A 119 23.77 -26.27 5.15
N VAL A 120 24.53 -27.23 5.67
CA VAL A 120 24.55 -27.56 7.11
C VAL A 120 25.08 -26.39 7.94
N ALA A 121 26.11 -25.68 7.46
CA ALA A 121 26.63 -24.50 8.15
C ALA A 121 25.59 -23.36 8.21
N GLN A 122 24.86 -23.12 7.13
CA GLN A 122 23.78 -22.14 7.09
C GLN A 122 22.61 -22.52 8.02
N GLN A 123 22.22 -23.79 8.06
CA GLN A 123 21.17 -24.28 8.97
C GLN A 123 21.57 -24.08 10.43
N LYS A 124 22.81 -24.38 10.80
CA LYS A 124 23.33 -24.14 12.16
C LYS A 124 23.31 -22.67 12.57
N GLN A 125 23.43 -21.74 11.63
CA GLN A 125 23.31 -20.31 11.91
C GLN A 125 21.86 -19.86 12.12
N GLN A 126 20.90 -20.61 11.58
CA GLN A 126 19.46 -20.35 11.71
C GLN A 126 18.84 -21.07 12.92
N ASP A 127 19.50 -22.08 13.48
CA ASP A 127 19.15 -22.72 14.73
C ASP A 127 19.41 -21.78 15.92
N PHE A 128 18.54 -20.78 16.10
CA PHE A 128 18.47 -20.00 17.34
C PHE A 128 17.31 -20.49 18.20
N GLU A 129 17.55 -20.71 19.49
CA GLU A 129 16.51 -21.11 20.43
C GLU A 129 15.56 -19.94 20.70
N SER A 130 14.41 -19.92 20.03
CA SER A 130 13.33 -18.95 20.26
C SER A 130 12.42 -19.32 21.44
N GLY A 131 12.83 -20.29 22.26
CA GLY A 131 12.09 -20.73 23.43
C GLY A 131 12.15 -19.67 24.53
N TRP A 132 10.99 -19.32 25.10
CA TRP A 132 10.94 -18.47 26.29
C TRP A 132 11.59 -19.19 27.47
N VAL A 133 12.87 -18.88 27.74
CA VAL A 133 13.55 -19.34 28.95
C VAL A 133 12.96 -18.58 30.13
N ARG A 134 12.40 -19.31 31.10
CA ARG A 134 11.90 -18.70 32.33
C ARG A 134 13.09 -18.05 33.05
N PRO A 135 13.02 -16.77 33.44
CA PRO A 135 14.08 -16.16 34.21
C PRO A 135 14.27 -16.95 35.50
N ILE A 136 15.46 -17.50 35.69
CA ILE A 136 15.85 -18.18 36.92
C ILE A 136 15.94 -17.09 37.99
N VAL A 137 14.90 -16.96 38.81
CA VAL A 137 14.98 -16.19 40.05
C VAL A 137 15.98 -16.93 40.94
N LEU A 138 17.11 -16.30 41.25
CA LEU A 138 18.17 -16.83 42.10
C LEU A 138 17.64 -17.11 43.51
N THR A 139 17.02 -18.27 43.72
CA THR A 139 16.83 -18.84 45.06
C THR A 139 18.00 -19.77 45.35
N ALA A 140 19.17 -19.19 45.59
CA ALA A 140 20.35 -19.95 45.99
C ALA A 140 20.06 -20.73 47.29
N GLY A 141 20.08 -22.07 47.22
CA GLY A 141 20.02 -22.97 48.38
C GLY A 141 18.63 -23.47 48.80
N GLN A 142 17.56 -23.11 48.10
CA GLN A 142 16.24 -23.72 48.32
C GLN A 142 16.06 -24.90 47.34
N PRO A 143 15.60 -26.08 47.79
CA PRO A 143 15.25 -27.17 46.88
C PRO A 143 14.18 -26.68 45.89
N LEU A 144 14.19 -27.20 44.65
CA LEU A 144 13.14 -26.88 43.68
C LEU A 144 11.78 -27.16 44.33
N PRO A 145 10.84 -26.20 44.33
CA PRO A 145 9.49 -26.46 44.80
C PRO A 145 8.90 -27.58 43.93
N GLU A 146 8.32 -28.60 44.56
CA GLU A 146 7.59 -29.63 43.83
C GLU A 146 6.54 -28.96 42.95
N ALA A 147 6.51 -29.35 41.67
CA ALA A 147 5.53 -28.83 40.74
C ALA A 147 4.13 -29.16 41.27
N GLY A 148 3.43 -28.13 41.76
CA GLY A 148 2.05 -28.28 42.19
C GLY A 148 1.20 -28.82 41.03
N PRO A 149 0.07 -29.48 41.33
CA PRO A 149 -0.84 -29.94 40.29
C PRO A 149 -1.19 -28.78 39.37
N ALA A 150 -1.18 -29.03 38.06
CA ALA A 150 -1.60 -28.03 37.08
C ALA A 150 -2.97 -27.48 37.49
N PRO A 151 -3.20 -26.15 37.37
CA PRO A 151 -4.51 -25.58 37.66
C PRO A 151 -5.54 -26.35 36.83
N GLN A 152 -6.51 -26.95 37.50
CA GLN A 152 -7.62 -27.61 36.80
C GLN A 152 -8.27 -26.56 35.89
N PRO A 153 -8.64 -26.92 34.65
CA PRO A 153 -9.33 -26.00 33.77
C PRO A 153 -10.62 -25.57 34.47
N ARG A 154 -10.61 -24.36 35.02
CA ARG A 154 -11.84 -23.76 35.52
C ARG A 154 -12.67 -23.45 34.29
N PRO A 155 -13.92 -23.93 34.20
CA PRO A 155 -14.82 -23.43 33.17
C PRO A 155 -14.91 -21.93 33.37
N LEU A 156 -14.42 -21.17 32.40
CA LEU A 156 -14.60 -19.73 32.34
C LEU A 156 -16.09 -19.50 32.11
N HIS A 157 -16.86 -19.38 33.20
CA HIS A 157 -18.24 -18.94 33.13
C HIS A 157 -18.20 -17.42 32.90
N LEU A 158 -17.79 -17.03 31.70
CA LEU A 158 -17.95 -15.67 31.21
C LEU A 158 -19.46 -15.47 31.00
N PRO A 159 -20.11 -14.51 31.68
CA PRO A 159 -21.55 -14.27 31.50
C PRO A 159 -21.92 -13.71 30.10
N VAL A 160 -20.93 -13.56 29.21
CA VAL A 160 -21.12 -13.22 27.79
C VAL A 160 -20.07 -14.01 27.00
N ALA A 161 -20.50 -14.72 25.96
CA ALA A 161 -19.72 -15.53 25.03
C ALA A 161 -19.43 -16.99 25.45
N GLU A 162 -20.49 -17.78 25.61
CA GLU A 162 -20.56 -18.97 24.75
C GLU A 162 -20.41 -18.44 23.32
N PHE A 163 -19.30 -18.74 22.65
CA PHE A 163 -19.16 -18.32 21.25
C PHE A 163 -20.32 -18.95 20.49
N GLU A 164 -21.28 -18.14 20.07
CA GLU A 164 -22.35 -18.55 19.17
C GLU A 164 -21.69 -18.85 17.82
N LEU A 165 -21.14 -20.07 17.70
CA LEU A 165 -20.52 -20.58 16.47
C LEU A 165 -21.52 -20.58 15.31
N ASP A 166 -22.82 -20.54 15.60
CA ASP A 166 -23.91 -20.41 14.63
C ASP A 166 -24.06 -18.98 14.08
N LEU A 167 -23.52 -17.96 14.77
CA LEU A 167 -23.42 -16.59 14.26
C LEU A 167 -22.15 -16.37 13.42
N LEU A 168 -21.18 -17.28 13.47
CA LEU A 168 -20.03 -17.21 12.59
C LEU A 168 -20.48 -17.51 11.16
N ASP A 169 -19.89 -16.79 10.21
CA ASP A 169 -20.10 -17.09 8.81
C ASP A 169 -19.77 -18.56 8.54
N LYS A 170 -20.70 -19.25 7.88
CA LYS A 170 -20.50 -20.66 7.52
C LYS A 170 -19.20 -20.76 6.73
N PRO A 171 -18.36 -21.78 7.02
CA PRO A 171 -17.11 -21.94 6.30
C PRO A 171 -17.41 -22.01 4.80
N PHE A 172 -16.58 -21.32 4.01
CA PHE A 172 -16.70 -21.36 2.57
C PHE A 172 -16.72 -22.81 2.08
N PRO A 173 -17.60 -23.16 1.12
CA PRO A 173 -17.57 -24.49 0.53
C PRO A 173 -16.17 -24.75 -0.04
N PRO A 174 -15.65 -25.98 0.04
CA PRO A 174 -14.38 -26.31 -0.58
C PRO A 174 -14.45 -26.01 -2.07
N PHE A 175 -13.34 -25.54 -2.64
CA PHE A 175 -13.23 -25.31 -4.07
C PHE A 175 -13.62 -26.56 -4.86
N SER A 176 -14.30 -26.34 -5.97
CA SER A 176 -14.59 -27.41 -6.93
C SER A 176 -13.29 -28.00 -7.48
N PRO A 177 -13.29 -29.27 -7.92
CA PRO A 177 -12.09 -29.89 -8.47
C PRO A 177 -11.55 -29.15 -9.71
N GLU A 178 -12.43 -28.47 -10.46
CA GLU A 178 -12.05 -27.66 -11.62
C GLU A 178 -11.30 -26.38 -11.19
N GLU A 179 -11.83 -25.65 -10.21
CA GLU A 179 -11.19 -24.45 -9.65
C GLU A 179 -9.82 -24.78 -9.01
N LEU A 180 -9.69 -25.93 -8.36
CA LEU A 180 -8.40 -26.37 -7.79
C LEU A 180 -7.34 -26.60 -8.89
N VAL A 181 -7.75 -27.17 -10.03
CA VAL A 181 -6.84 -27.38 -11.17
C VAL A 181 -6.45 -26.05 -11.82
N GLU A 182 -7.37 -25.09 -11.90
CA GLU A 182 -7.07 -23.75 -12.39
C GLU A 182 -6.13 -22.98 -11.47
N GLN A 183 -6.38 -23.02 -10.15
CA GLN A 183 -5.49 -22.42 -9.15
C GLN A 183 -4.10 -23.07 -9.16
N GLN A 184 -4.03 -24.39 -9.33
CA GLN A 184 -2.75 -25.10 -9.44
C GLN A 184 -1.97 -24.64 -10.69
N LYS A 185 -2.64 -24.51 -11.84
CA LYS A 185 -2.00 -24.00 -13.07
C LYS A 185 -1.50 -22.57 -12.92
N GLN A 186 -2.25 -21.70 -12.26
CA GLN A 186 -1.83 -20.32 -11.98
C GLN A 186 -0.61 -20.30 -11.06
N LEU A 187 -0.62 -21.09 -9.99
CA LEU A 187 0.50 -21.21 -9.05
C LEU A 187 1.75 -21.78 -9.73
N ASP A 188 1.59 -22.77 -10.61
CA ASP A 188 2.70 -23.35 -11.38
C ASP A 188 3.30 -22.33 -12.36
N PHE A 189 2.46 -21.49 -12.99
CA PHE A 189 2.92 -20.37 -13.82
C PHE A 189 3.68 -19.31 -13.01
N ASP A 190 3.15 -18.91 -11.86
CA ASP A 190 3.77 -17.89 -11.00
C ASP A 190 5.12 -18.37 -10.47
N ASN A 191 5.22 -19.63 -10.05
CA ASN A 191 6.46 -20.21 -9.56
C ASN A 191 7.47 -20.50 -10.68
N GLY A 192 7.01 -20.97 -11.83
CA GLY A 192 7.88 -21.32 -12.96
C GLY A 192 8.38 -20.10 -13.74
N TRP A 193 7.60 -19.02 -13.78
CA TRP A 193 7.85 -17.90 -14.70
C TRP A 193 7.94 -16.55 -14.00
N ALA A 194 6.94 -16.17 -13.19
CA ALA A 194 6.88 -14.82 -12.61
C ALA A 194 7.96 -14.62 -11.53
N ARG A 195 8.15 -15.58 -10.63
CA ARG A 195 9.07 -15.45 -9.49
C ARG A 195 10.55 -15.40 -9.91
N PRO A 196 11.05 -16.22 -10.85
CA PRO A 196 12.41 -16.12 -11.35
C PRO A 196 12.68 -14.78 -12.04
N ILE A 197 11.74 -14.27 -12.86
CA ILE A 197 11.88 -12.98 -13.55
C ILE A 197 11.93 -11.82 -12.55
N ILE A 198 11.04 -11.82 -11.56
CA ILE A 198 11.02 -10.78 -10.51
C ILE A 198 12.32 -10.82 -9.69
N LEU A 199 12.81 -12.01 -9.31
CA LEU A 199 14.08 -12.15 -8.60
C LEU A 199 15.28 -11.71 -9.45
N GLN A 200 15.28 -12.00 -10.75
CA GLN A 200 16.33 -11.56 -11.70
C GLN A 200 16.33 -10.03 -11.86
N ASN A 201 15.15 -9.43 -12.02
CA ASN A 201 15.00 -7.97 -12.14
C ASN A 201 15.39 -7.23 -10.85
N LEU A 202 15.03 -7.78 -9.67
CA LEU A 202 15.48 -7.23 -8.39
C LEU A 202 17.00 -7.29 -8.21
N ARG A 203 17.65 -8.35 -8.70
CA ARG A 203 19.12 -8.46 -8.68
C ARG A 203 19.82 -7.48 -9.62
N LEU A 204 19.22 -7.17 -10.77
CA LEU A 204 19.76 -6.17 -11.71
C LEU A 204 19.58 -4.73 -11.23
N ALA A 205 18.60 -4.49 -10.34
CA ALA A 205 18.30 -3.17 -9.80
C ALA A 205 19.02 -2.84 -8.46
N ALA A 206 19.81 -3.78 -7.91
CA ALA A 206 20.61 -3.61 -6.70
C ALA A 206 22.10 -3.40 -7.04
#